data_AF-A0A9K3I1R0-F1
#
_entry.id   AF-A0A9K3I1R0-F1
#
_cell.length_a   1.000
_cell.length_b   1.000
_cell.length_c   1.000
_cell.angle_alpha   90.00
_cell.angle_beta   90.00
_cell.angle_gamma   90.00
#
_symmetry.space_group_name_H-M   'P 1'
#
loop_
_entity.id
_entity.type
_entity.pdbx_description
1 polymer ?
#
loop_
_entity_poly.entity_id
_entity_poly.type
_entity_poly.pdbx_seq_one_letter_code
_entity_poly.pdbx_strand_id
1 'polypeptide(L)'
;MPPITSSGATSLPTTVVQRPSGSGSEVVIDDKEQALVKELEAMRFKNLDLNKEILRMNNYDLDNSIDDLCGILGWDPILDELREMASLVS
;
A
#
# COMPACT_ATOMS: atom_id res chain seq x y z
N MET A 1 65.77 -20.68 3.68
CA MET A 1 64.49 -21.42 3.65
C MET A 1 64.77 -22.82 4.18
N PRO A 2 64.00 -23.41 5.11
CA PRO A 2 62.51 -23.47 5.17
C PRO A 2 61.99 -23.41 6.65
N PRO A 3 60.78 -23.90 7.06
CA PRO A 3 59.53 -24.19 6.34
C PRO A 3 58.29 -23.45 6.91
N ILE A 4 57.22 -23.55 6.12
CA ILE A 4 55.79 -23.42 6.43
C ILE A 4 55.37 -23.84 7.85
N THR A 5 54.35 -23.17 8.41
CA THR A 5 53.06 -23.76 8.82
C THR A 5 52.32 -22.91 9.86
N SER A 6 50.99 -22.97 9.75
CA SER A 6 50.03 -22.89 10.85
C SER A 6 49.86 -21.55 11.56
N SER A 7 48.78 -20.85 11.24
CA SER A 7 48.11 -20.00 12.23
C SER A 7 46.69 -20.51 12.42
N GLY A 8 46.53 -21.23 13.52
CA GLY A 8 45.25 -21.69 14.04
C GLY A 8 44.44 -20.58 14.68
N ALA A 9 43.16 -20.88 14.83
CA ALA A 9 42.04 -20.02 15.19
C ALA A 9 42.14 -19.31 16.56
N THR A 10 41.47 -18.15 16.67
CA THR A 10 40.79 -17.65 17.89
C THR A 10 39.81 -16.53 17.46
N SER A 11 38.48 -16.70 17.41
CA SER A 11 37.50 -16.58 18.51
C SER A 11 37.73 -15.28 19.32
N LEU A 12 36.83 -14.28 19.43
CA LEU A 12 35.38 -14.27 19.70
C LEU A 12 34.84 -12.80 19.56
N PRO A 13 33.56 -12.49 19.85
CA PRO A 13 32.71 -11.59 19.08
C PRO A 13 32.75 -10.14 19.58
N THR A 14 32.68 -9.17 18.68
CA THR A 14 32.35 -7.78 19.07
C THR A 14 30.87 -7.55 18.81
N THR A 15 30.12 -7.70 19.90
CA THR A 15 28.90 -6.98 20.26
C THR A 15 28.21 -6.27 19.10
N VAL A 16 27.28 -6.99 18.47
CA VAL A 16 26.16 -6.34 17.78
C VAL A 16 25.40 -5.58 18.87
N VAL A 17 25.55 -4.26 18.90
CA VAL A 17 24.59 -3.36 19.54
C VAL A 17 23.31 -3.47 18.70
N GLN A 18 22.52 -4.48 19.01
CA GLN A 18 21.12 -4.54 18.61
C GLN A 18 20.43 -3.39 19.34
N ARG A 19 20.20 -2.31 18.61
CA ARG A 19 19.13 -1.38 18.94
C ARG A 19 17.89 -1.87 18.19
N PRO A 20 16.98 -2.63 18.80
CA PRO A 20 15.63 -2.69 18.28
C PRO A 20 14.97 -1.33 18.58
N SER A 21 15.26 -0.33 17.76
CA SER A 21 14.34 0.81 17.59
C SER A 21 13.39 0.48 16.44
N GLY A 22 12.70 -0.65 16.55
CA GLY A 22 11.42 -0.84 15.86
C GLY A 22 10.35 -0.15 16.70
N SER A 23 10.37 1.19 16.73
CA SER A 23 9.46 1.96 17.59
C SER A 23 8.11 2.12 16.90
N GLY A 24 7.35 1.02 16.78
CA GLY A 24 5.88 0.97 16.77
C GLY A 24 5.08 1.78 15.74
N SER A 25 5.71 2.53 14.84
CA SER A 25 5.01 3.49 13.97
C SER A 25 4.66 2.97 12.59
N GLU A 26 5.28 1.89 12.11
CA GLU A 26 4.97 1.31 10.79
C GLU A 26 3.74 0.41 10.81
N VAL A 27 3.49 -0.31 11.91
CA VAL A 27 2.34 -1.24 12.01
C VAL A 27 1.00 -0.50 11.97
N VAL A 28 0.92 0.65 12.64
CA VAL A 28 -0.33 1.44 12.72
C VAL A 28 -0.72 2.05 11.37
N ILE A 29 0.27 2.40 10.54
CA ILE A 29 0.01 2.97 9.22
C ILE A 29 -0.49 1.88 8.27
N ASP A 30 0.07 0.67 8.37
CA ASP A 30 -0.41 -0.48 7.60
C ASP A 30 -1.87 -0.82 7.97
N ASP A 31 -2.21 -0.86 9.27
CA ASP A 31 -3.58 -1.14 9.71
C ASP A 31 -4.61 -0.12 9.16
N LYS A 32 -4.26 1.18 9.18
CA LYS A 32 -5.12 2.24 8.64
C LYS A 32 -5.23 2.16 7.12
N GLU A 33 -4.11 1.96 6.42
CA GLU A 33 -4.10 1.82 4.95
C GLU A 33 -4.95 0.62 4.52
N GLN A 34 -4.79 -0.54 5.17
CA GLN A 34 -5.55 -1.75 4.88
C GLN A 34 -7.06 -1.57 5.12
N ALA A 35 -7.45 -0.81 6.15
CA ALA A 35 -8.86 -0.49 6.39
C ALA A 35 -9.45 0.37 5.26
N LEU A 36 -8.71 1.37 4.79
CA LEU A 36 -9.14 2.25 3.68
C LEU A 36 -9.19 1.50 2.35
N VAL A 37 -8.22 0.64 2.08
CA VAL A 37 -8.20 -0.19 0.86
C VAL A 37 -9.39 -1.16 0.84
N LYS A 38 -9.72 -1.80 1.97
CA LYS A 38 -10.93 -2.65 2.05
C LYS A 38 -12.20 -1.88 1.70
N GLU A 39 -12.28 -0.62 2.10
CA GLU A 39 -13.46 0.18 1.82
C GLU A 39 -13.53 0.62 0.36
N LEU A 40 -12.39 0.90 -0.26
CA LEU A 40 -12.29 1.08 -1.71
C LEU A 40 -12.67 -0.22 -2.46
N GLU A 41 -12.25 -1.39 -2.00
CA GLU A 41 -12.66 -2.68 -2.57
C GLU A 41 -14.17 -2.91 -2.47
N ALA A 42 -14.78 -2.55 -1.33
CA ALA A 42 -16.24 -2.61 -1.13
C ALA A 42 -16.97 -1.68 -2.12
N MET A 43 -16.38 -0.52 -2.43
CA MET A 43 -16.82 0.42 -3.48
C MET A 43 -16.44 -0.02 -4.90
N ARG A 44 -16.02 -1.28 -5.10
CA ARG A 44 -15.67 -1.91 -6.39
C ARG A 44 -14.32 -1.48 -6.99
N PHE A 45 -13.49 -0.72 -6.28
CA PHE A 45 -12.12 -0.45 -6.70
C PHE A 45 -11.22 -1.66 -6.44
N LYS A 46 -11.05 -2.53 -7.45
CA LYS A 46 -10.29 -3.80 -7.33
C LYS A 46 -8.76 -3.65 -7.44
N ASN A 47 -8.27 -2.47 -7.84
CA ASN A 47 -6.84 -2.25 -8.06
C ASN A 47 -6.16 -1.80 -6.76
N LEU A 48 -5.71 -2.78 -5.97
CA LEU A 48 -5.10 -2.58 -4.66
C LEU A 48 -3.86 -1.66 -4.69
N ASP A 49 -3.00 -1.82 -5.69
CA ASP A 49 -1.79 -0.99 -5.84
C ASP A 49 -2.14 0.47 -6.17
N LEU A 50 -3.09 0.69 -7.08
CA LEU A 50 -3.58 2.03 -7.42
C LEU A 50 -4.28 2.67 -6.21
N ASN A 51 -5.12 1.93 -5.50
CA ASN A 51 -5.79 2.40 -4.29
C ASN A 51 -4.77 2.87 -3.25
N LYS A 52 -3.70 2.08 -3.02
CA LYS A 52 -2.63 2.46 -2.09
C LYS A 52 -1.88 3.70 -2.56
N GLU A 53 -1.55 3.79 -3.84
CA GLU A 53 -0.84 4.96 -4.40
C GLU A 53 -1.67 6.23 -4.27
N ILE A 54 -2.95 6.19 -4.62
CA ILE A 54 -3.88 7.32 -4.50
C ILE A 54 -4.09 7.68 -3.02
N LEU A 55 -4.26 6.70 -2.13
CA LEU A 55 -4.35 6.95 -0.69
C LEU A 55 -3.10 7.65 -0.17
N ARG A 56 -1.90 7.24 -0.60
CA ARG A 56 -0.65 7.89 -0.17
C ARG A 56 -0.53 9.31 -0.72
N MET A 57 -0.96 9.54 -1.96
CA MET A 57 -0.99 10.88 -2.57
C MET A 57 -1.97 11.81 -1.85
N ASN A 58 -3.10 11.25 -1.38
CA ASN A 58 -4.17 11.95 -0.67
C ASN A 58 -4.03 11.94 0.85
N ASN A 59 -2.85 11.58 1.37
CA ASN A 59 -2.55 11.57 2.81
C ASN A 59 -3.55 10.69 3.62
N TYR A 60 -3.97 9.59 3.03
CA TYR A 60 -4.94 8.61 3.53
C TYR A 60 -6.33 9.21 3.79
N ASP A 61 -6.73 10.21 3.01
CA ASP A 61 -8.09 10.75 2.95
C ASP A 61 -8.94 9.93 1.98
N LEU A 62 -9.99 9.29 2.49
CA LEU A 62 -10.83 8.38 1.70
C LEU A 62 -11.64 9.14 0.65
N ASP A 63 -12.26 10.26 1.02
CA ASP A 63 -13.15 11.01 0.14
C ASP A 63 -12.37 11.60 -1.05
N ASN A 64 -11.21 12.20 -0.79
CA ASN A 64 -10.36 12.74 -1.84
C ASN A 64 -9.79 11.63 -2.73
N SER A 65 -9.45 10.47 -2.14
CA SER A 65 -8.99 9.31 -2.90
C SER A 65 -10.07 8.73 -3.80
N ILE A 66 -11.33 8.73 -3.36
CA ILE A 66 -12.48 8.29 -4.18
C ILE A 66 -12.69 9.27 -5.34
N ASP A 67 -12.60 10.58 -5.10
CA ASP A 67 -12.75 11.59 -6.15
C ASP A 67 -11.66 11.44 -7.23
N ASP A 68 -10.40 11.30 -6.81
CA ASP A 68 -9.27 11.03 -7.71
C ASP A 68 -9.43 9.69 -8.45
N LEU A 69 -9.78 8.61 -7.74
CA LEU A 69 -10.01 7.30 -8.37
C LEU A 69 -11.19 7.34 -9.35
N CYS A 70 -12.24 8.11 -9.05
CA CYS A 70 -13.40 8.30 -9.93
C CYS A 70 -13.01 9.10 -11.17
N GLY A 71 -12.20 10.15 -11.01
CA GLY A 71 -11.68 10.97 -12.10
C GLY A 71 -10.66 10.25 -12.99
N ILE A 72 -9.84 9.36 -12.43
CA ILE A 72 -8.84 8.56 -13.17
C ILE A 72 -9.50 7.38 -13.88
N LEU A 73 -10.40 6.67 -13.21
CA LEU A 73 -10.99 5.46 -13.75
C LEU A 73 -12.16 5.75 -14.68
N GLY A 74 -12.75 6.95 -14.64
CA GLY A 74 -13.91 7.32 -15.45
C GLY A 74 -14.96 6.23 -15.35
N TRP A 75 -15.83 6.27 -14.35
CA TRP A 75 -16.97 5.34 -14.23
C TRP A 75 -18.01 5.53 -15.36
N ASP A 76 -17.57 5.51 -16.63
CA ASP A 76 -18.29 5.26 -17.87
C ASP A 76 -18.42 3.73 -17.99
N PRO A 77 -19.59 3.05 -17.85
CA PRO A 77 -20.78 3.29 -18.69
C PRO A 77 -22.17 2.95 -18.05
N ILE A 78 -22.31 2.72 -16.73
CA ILE A 78 -23.63 2.39 -16.12
C ILE A 78 -24.53 3.62 -15.96
N LEU A 79 -23.97 4.84 -15.99
CA LEU A 79 -24.75 6.07 -15.97
C LEU A 79 -25.40 6.39 -17.33
N ASP A 80 -24.84 5.90 -18.44
CA ASP A 80 -25.42 6.09 -19.78
C ASP A 80 -26.64 5.17 -19.99
N GLU A 81 -26.66 3.98 -19.38
CA GLU A 81 -27.83 3.07 -19.40
C GLU A 81 -29.03 3.60 -18.58
N LEU A 82 -28.81 4.42 -17.55
CA LEU A 82 -29.90 5.05 -16.78
C LEU A 82 -30.59 6.18 -17.55
N ARG A 83 -29.87 6.85 -18.46
CA ARG A 83 -30.46 7.90 -19.31
C ARG A 83 -31.38 7.31 -20.39
N GLU A 84 -31.10 6.10 -20.89
CA GLU A 84 -31.97 5.42 -21.87
C GLU A 84 -33.29 4.90 -21.26
N MET A 85 -33.36 4.61 -19.96
CA MET A 85 -34.61 4.20 -19.31
C MET A 85 -35.62 5.35 -19.09
N ALA A 86 -35.18 6.61 -19.08
CA ALA A 86 -36.07 7.78 -18.98
C ALA A 86 -36.64 8.22 -20.35
N SER A 87 -36.01 7.80 -21.44
CA SER A 87 -36.46 8.05 -22.82
C SER A 87 -37.65 7.17 -23.23
N LEU A 88 -37.75 5.96 -22.66
CA LEU A 88 -38.78 4.96 -22.99
C LEU A 88 -40.15 5.19 -22.34
N VAL A 89 -40.33 6.31 -21.62
CA VAL A 89 -41.58 6.67 -20.92
C VAL A 89 -42.23 7.95 -21.50
N SER A 90 -41.77 8.44 -22.66
CA SER A 90 -42.40 9.58 -23.36
C SER A 90 -43.25 9.16 -24.56
#